data_AF-A0A100HQJ5-F1
#
_entry.id   AF-A0A100HQJ5-F1
#
_cell.length_a   1.000
_cell.length_b   1.000
_cell.length_c   1.000
_cell.angle_alpha   90.00
_cell.angle_beta   90.00
_cell.angle_gamma   90.00
#
_symmetry.space_group_name_H-M   'P 1'
#
loop_
_entity.id
_entity.type
_entity.pdbx_description
1 polymer ?
#
loop_
_entity_poly.entity_id
_entity_poly.type
_entity_poly.pdbx_seq_one_letter_code
_entity_poly.pdbx_strand_id
1 'polypeptide(L)'
;MTTDHAAPVVSETDAIHTHFGLSYATHLVMPRTILQSMPDWWQQDFVRLLHLYDHACSGLPENMQDVNYRVQTGEWREPWQVDDDTLKRLGWSYGDEDDTDATADPQDEEDPDEPLRTVIYDPEGNEHSIDTDCVFVPNREDPIPYYWRGRTRLPLAPISRTDVSATEDDA
;
A
#
# COMPACT_ATOMS: atom_id res chain seq x y z
N MET A 1 25.00 -35.33 10.76
CA MET A 1 25.25 -34.39 11.87
C MET A 1 24.08 -33.43 11.88
N THR A 2 23.09 -33.70 12.73
CA THR A 2 21.89 -32.87 12.87
C THR A 2 22.24 -31.83 13.92
N THR A 3 22.45 -30.59 13.50
CA THR A 3 22.67 -29.48 14.42
C THR A 3 21.35 -29.24 15.14
N ASP A 4 21.32 -29.61 16.42
CA ASP A 4 20.22 -29.34 17.33
C ASP A 4 20.18 -27.82 17.56
N HIS A 5 19.37 -27.10 16.76
CA HIS A 5 19.11 -25.70 17.00
C HIS A 5 18.07 -25.61 18.11
N ALA A 6 18.56 -25.55 19.36
CA ALA A 6 17.75 -25.20 20.51
C ALA A 6 16.89 -23.97 20.19
N ALA A 7 15.59 -24.04 20.52
CA ALA A 7 14.67 -22.94 20.31
C ALA A 7 15.23 -21.67 20.97
N PRO A 8 15.23 -20.51 20.28
CA PRO A 8 15.73 -19.28 20.85
C PRO A 8 14.85 -18.88 22.06
N VAL A 9 15.51 -18.63 23.19
CA VAL A 9 14.86 -18.09 24.40
C VAL A 9 14.42 -16.66 24.09
N VAL A 10 13.12 -16.43 24.00
CA VAL A 10 12.55 -15.08 23.84
C VAL A 10 12.26 -14.56 25.25
N SER A 11 12.97 -13.52 25.67
CA SER A 11 12.61 -12.80 26.90
C SER A 11 11.29 -12.06 26.68
N GLU A 12 10.32 -12.22 27.58
CA GLU A 12 9.01 -11.53 27.51
C GLU A 12 9.12 -10.00 27.54
N THR A 13 10.29 -9.46 27.91
CA THR A 13 10.55 -8.03 28.03
C THR A 13 11.36 -7.44 26.87
N ASP A 14 11.76 -8.25 25.89
CA ASP A 14 12.55 -7.74 24.76
C ASP A 14 11.72 -6.88 23.82
N ALA A 15 12.13 -5.62 23.67
CA ALA A 15 11.53 -4.72 22.70
C ALA A 15 11.86 -5.18 21.28
N ILE A 16 10.86 -5.08 20.38
CA ILE A 16 10.99 -5.52 18.97
C ILE A 16 12.19 -4.90 18.25
N HIS A 17 12.51 -3.63 18.53
CA HIS A 17 13.67 -2.95 17.93
C HIS A 17 15.01 -3.52 18.41
N THR A 18 15.08 -4.03 19.63
CA THR A 18 16.28 -4.72 20.16
C THR A 18 16.41 -6.09 19.52
N HIS A 19 15.31 -6.85 19.43
CA HIS A 19 15.30 -8.19 18.82
C HIS A 19 15.78 -8.18 17.36
N PHE A 20 15.36 -7.17 16.59
CA PHE A 20 15.76 -7.01 15.19
C PHE A 20 17.02 -6.15 14.99
N GLY A 21 17.66 -5.66 16.06
CA GLY A 21 18.85 -4.82 15.98
C GLY A 21 18.63 -3.50 15.23
N LEU A 22 17.44 -2.91 15.32
CA LEU A 22 17.00 -1.73 14.55
C LEU A 22 17.55 -0.41 15.10
N SER A 23 18.72 -0.38 15.72
CA SER A 23 19.26 0.80 16.43
C SER A 23 19.36 2.07 15.55
N TYR A 24 19.51 1.90 14.24
CA TYR A 24 19.54 3.00 13.26
C TYR A 24 18.59 2.78 12.07
N ALA A 25 17.79 1.71 12.11
CA ALA A 25 16.92 1.35 11.00
C ALA A 25 15.53 1.93 11.25
N THR A 26 15.01 2.65 10.26
CA THR A 26 13.65 3.19 10.28
C THR A 26 12.60 2.15 9.87
N HIS A 27 13.02 1.08 9.19
CA HIS A 27 12.13 0.06 8.63
C HIS A 27 12.66 -1.34 8.89
N LEU A 28 11.74 -2.28 9.11
CA LEU A 28 12.01 -3.71 9.15
C LEU A 28 11.50 -4.35 7.85
N VAL A 29 12.39 -4.99 7.09
CA VAL A 29 12.03 -5.69 5.85
C VAL A 29 12.18 -7.20 6.05
N MET A 30 11.09 -7.94 5.88
CA MET A 30 11.10 -9.40 5.92
C MET A 30 10.88 -9.99 4.52
N PRO A 31 11.66 -11.00 4.09
CA PRO A 31 11.42 -11.66 2.82
C PRO A 31 10.05 -12.34 2.77
N ARG A 32 9.23 -11.97 1.78
CA ARG A 32 7.90 -12.57 1.54
C ARG A 32 7.93 -14.10 1.56
N THR A 33 8.93 -14.69 0.91
CA THR A 33 9.10 -16.16 0.83
C THR A 33 9.11 -16.81 2.21
N ILE A 34 9.77 -16.19 3.18
CA ILE A 34 9.87 -16.72 4.55
C ILE A 34 8.51 -16.60 5.23
N LEU A 35 7.89 -15.41 5.18
CA LEU A 35 6.55 -15.19 5.74
C LEU A 35 5.50 -16.17 5.18
N GLN A 36 5.52 -16.41 3.88
CA GLN A 36 4.62 -17.36 3.21
C GLN A 36 4.88 -18.83 3.54
N SER A 37 6.10 -19.14 4.02
CA SER A 37 6.50 -20.50 4.39
C SER A 37 6.28 -20.76 5.88
N MET A 38 5.98 -19.73 6.67
CA MET A 38 5.62 -19.89 8.07
C MET A 38 4.36 -20.75 8.22
N PRO A 39 4.23 -21.53 9.31
CA PRO A 39 2.99 -22.24 9.61
C PRO A 39 1.77 -21.30 9.67
N ASP A 40 0.58 -21.80 9.33
CA ASP A 40 -0.64 -20.98 9.27
C ASP A 40 -0.91 -20.22 10.59
N TRP A 41 -0.59 -20.83 11.73
CA TRP A 41 -0.78 -20.20 13.03
C TRP A 41 0.18 -19.02 13.27
N TRP A 42 1.41 -19.06 12.76
CA TRP A 42 2.32 -17.90 12.78
C TRP A 42 1.75 -16.77 11.94
N GLN A 43 1.28 -17.09 10.72
CA GLN A 43 0.72 -16.08 9.83
C GLN A 43 -0.52 -15.43 10.45
N GLN A 44 -1.39 -16.21 11.09
CA GLN A 44 -2.57 -15.71 11.81
C GLN A 44 -2.19 -14.81 12.98
N ASP A 45 -1.23 -15.23 13.81
CA ASP A 45 -0.76 -14.42 14.94
C ASP A 45 -0.10 -13.11 14.46
N PHE A 46 0.67 -13.16 13.37
CA PHE A 46 1.23 -11.96 12.72
C PHE A 46 0.16 -11.00 12.22
N VAL A 47 -0.82 -11.50 11.45
CA VAL A 47 -1.91 -10.66 10.91
C VAL A 47 -2.71 -10.04 12.05
N ARG A 48 -2.97 -10.79 13.12
CA ARG A 48 -3.65 -10.27 14.31
C ARG A 48 -2.88 -9.11 14.95
N LEU A 49 -1.56 -9.24 15.09
CA LEU A 49 -0.71 -8.18 15.64
C LEU A 49 -0.67 -6.95 14.73
N LEU A 50 -0.63 -7.14 13.41
CA LEU A 50 -0.67 -6.03 12.44
C LEU A 50 -2.00 -5.27 12.51
N HIS A 51 -3.14 -5.95 12.62
CA HIS A 51 -4.43 -5.27 12.82
C HIS A 51 -4.46 -4.46 14.13
N LEU A 52 -3.87 -4.98 15.21
CA LEU A 52 -3.76 -4.25 16.48
C LEU A 52 -2.86 -3.01 16.34
N TYR A 53 -1.75 -3.15 15.61
CA TYR A 53 -0.85 -2.05 15.30
C TYR A 53 -1.57 -0.97 14.48
N ASP A 54 -2.24 -1.34 13.38
CA ASP A 54 -2.99 -0.41 12.53
C ASP A 54 -4.06 0.34 13.33
N HIS A 55 -4.82 -0.38 14.16
CA HIS A 55 -5.82 0.23 15.04
C HIS A 55 -5.20 1.17 16.08
N ALA A 56 -4.05 0.82 16.66
CA ALA A 56 -3.38 1.68 17.64
C ALA A 56 -2.80 2.95 16.99
N CYS A 57 -2.35 2.86 15.73
CA CYS A 57 -1.72 3.95 15.00
C CYS A 57 -2.71 4.84 14.23
N SER A 58 -3.99 4.45 14.11
CA SER A 58 -4.99 5.19 13.33
C SER A 58 -5.26 6.63 13.83
N GLY A 59 -4.88 6.96 15.07
CA GLY A 59 -5.03 8.29 15.67
C GLY A 59 -3.79 9.18 15.57
N LEU A 60 -2.71 8.73 14.93
CA LEU A 60 -1.48 9.53 14.78
C LEU A 60 -1.71 10.70 13.80
N PRO A 61 -0.94 11.79 13.89
CA PRO A 61 -1.03 12.85 12.89
C PRO A 61 -0.64 12.33 11.50
N GLU A 62 -1.22 12.91 10.45
CA GLU A 62 -1.16 12.45 9.05
C GLU A 62 0.29 12.21 8.55
N ASN A 63 1.22 13.07 8.95
CA ASN A 63 2.66 12.95 8.65
C ASN A 63 3.37 11.73 9.29
N MET A 64 2.68 10.99 10.16
CA MET A 64 3.13 9.75 10.78
C MET A 64 2.26 8.55 10.40
N GLN A 65 1.21 8.73 9.59
CA GLN A 65 0.32 7.66 9.13
C GLN A 65 0.80 7.00 7.81
N ASP A 66 1.78 7.59 7.10
CA ASP A 66 2.35 7.13 5.82
C ASP A 66 3.19 5.83 5.91
N VAL A 67 2.93 4.97 6.90
CA VAL A 67 3.72 3.75 7.16
C VAL A 67 3.19 2.54 6.40
N ASN A 68 1.93 2.58 5.94
CA ASN A 68 1.28 1.46 5.27
C ASN A 68 1.11 1.73 3.77
N TYR A 69 2.00 1.18 2.96
CA TYR A 69 1.93 1.30 1.50
C TYR A 69 1.13 0.15 0.91
N ARG A 70 0.01 0.49 0.27
CA ARG A 70 -0.65 -0.43 -0.67
C ARG A 70 -0.07 -0.19 -2.06
N VAL A 71 0.73 -1.14 -2.54
CA VAL A 71 1.24 -1.09 -3.91
C VAL A 71 0.18 -1.65 -4.85
N GLN A 72 -0.22 -0.84 -5.82
CA GLN A 72 -1.13 -1.25 -6.89
C GLN A 72 -0.44 -1.03 -8.24
N THR A 73 -0.50 -2.04 -9.10
CA THR A 73 0.04 -1.93 -10.46
C THR A 73 -1.03 -1.37 -11.39
N GLY A 74 -0.61 -0.60 -12.39
CA GLY A 74 -1.48 0.01 -13.36
C GLY A 74 -0.68 0.72 -14.44
N GLU A 75 -1.38 1.41 -15.31
CA GLU A 75 -0.83 2.20 -16.39
C GLU A 75 -1.29 3.64 -16.24
N TRP A 76 -0.37 4.58 -16.47
CA TRP A 76 -0.75 5.97 -16.68
C TRP A 76 -1.21 6.11 -18.13
N ARG A 77 -2.43 6.60 -18.31
CA ARG A 77 -3.03 6.84 -19.62
C ARG A 77 -3.52 8.25 -19.72
N GLU A 78 -3.49 8.79 -20.93
CA GLU A 78 -4.14 10.06 -21.21
C GLU A 78 -5.66 9.90 -21.03
N PRO A 79 -6.37 10.88 -20.48
CA PRO A 79 -7.79 10.78 -20.16
C PRO A 79 -8.65 10.37 -21.36
N TRP A 80 -8.34 10.89 -22.55
CA TRP A 80 -9.05 10.56 -23.80
C TRP A 80 -8.78 9.14 -24.32
N GLN A 81 -7.78 8.42 -23.76
CA GLN A 81 -7.52 7.01 -24.06
C GLN A 81 -8.29 6.06 -23.12
N VAL A 82 -8.98 6.60 -22.11
CA VAL A 82 -9.75 5.83 -21.13
C VAL A 82 -11.23 6.02 -21.43
N ASP A 83 -12.00 4.93 -21.42
CA ASP A 83 -13.44 5.01 -21.61
C ASP A 83 -14.13 5.69 -20.41
N ASP A 84 -15.19 6.47 -20.68
CA ASP A 84 -15.96 7.20 -19.66
C ASP A 84 -16.43 6.31 -18.50
N ASP A 85 -16.79 5.05 -18.77
CA ASP A 85 -17.22 4.11 -17.74
C ASP A 85 -16.07 3.73 -16.80
N THR A 86 -14.84 3.65 -17.31
CA THR A 86 -13.64 3.44 -16.51
C THR A 86 -13.25 4.69 -15.74
N LEU A 87 -13.31 5.89 -16.34
CA LEU A 87 -13.08 7.15 -15.62
C LEU A 87 -14.06 7.32 -14.46
N LYS A 88 -15.37 7.15 -14.71
CA LYS A 88 -16.40 7.19 -13.67
C LYS A 88 -16.18 6.15 -12.58
N ARG A 89 -15.76 4.94 -12.93
CA ARG A 89 -15.45 3.89 -11.94
C ARG A 89 -14.25 4.24 -11.07
N LEU A 90 -13.28 4.97 -11.62
CA LEU A 90 -12.14 5.49 -10.87
C LEU A 90 -12.50 6.72 -10.03
N GLY A 91 -13.72 7.25 -10.15
CA GLY A 91 -14.19 8.44 -9.46
C GLY A 91 -13.84 9.75 -10.17
N TRP A 92 -13.36 9.68 -11.41
CA TRP A 92 -13.07 10.85 -12.22
C TRP A 92 -14.34 11.37 -12.88
N SER A 93 -14.44 12.69 -13.03
CA SER A 93 -15.58 13.35 -13.66
C SER A 93 -15.12 14.44 -14.62
N TYR A 94 -15.91 14.73 -15.66
CA TYR A 94 -15.67 15.87 -16.53
C TYR A 94 -16.24 17.12 -15.87
N GLY A 95 -15.55 18.25 -16.01
CA GLY A 95 -16.14 19.54 -15.66
C GLY A 95 -17.33 19.85 -16.56
N ASP A 96 -18.43 20.28 -15.96
CA ASP A 96 -19.55 20.82 -16.72
C ASP A 96 -19.06 22.10 -17.42
N GLU A 97 -19.18 22.14 -18.74
CA GLU A 97 -18.88 23.33 -19.56
C GLU A 97 -19.80 24.54 -19.22
N ASP A 98 -20.81 24.33 -18.36
CA ASP A 98 -21.81 25.33 -17.97
C ASP A 98 -21.48 26.08 -16.66
N ASP A 99 -20.39 25.76 -15.95
CA ASP A 99 -20.01 26.44 -14.69
C ASP A 99 -18.92 27.51 -14.88
N THR A 100 -18.88 28.16 -16.05
CA THR A 100 -18.30 29.50 -16.18
C THR A 100 -19.22 30.52 -15.49
N ASP A 101 -19.41 30.39 -14.17
CA ASP A 101 -20.21 31.31 -13.38
C ASP A 101 -19.41 32.60 -13.12
N ALA A 102 -19.71 33.59 -13.96
CA ALA A 102 -20.01 34.97 -13.57
C ALA A 102 -18.98 35.76 -12.72
N THR A 103 -17.69 35.48 -12.85
CA THR A 103 -16.63 36.43 -12.41
C THR A 103 -15.72 36.91 -13.53
N ALA A 104 -16.00 36.54 -14.79
CA ALA A 104 -15.31 37.10 -15.95
C ALA A 104 -15.38 38.64 -15.90
N ASP A 105 -14.21 39.25 -15.71
CA ASP A 105 -14.01 40.67 -15.91
C ASP A 105 -14.44 40.97 -17.36
N PRO A 106 -15.38 41.89 -17.62
CA PRO A 106 -15.86 42.16 -18.98
C PRO A 106 -14.79 42.73 -19.93
N GLN A 107 -13.51 42.72 -19.55
CA GLN A 107 -12.35 43.03 -20.38
C GLN A 107 -11.56 41.82 -20.86
N ASP A 108 -11.85 40.59 -20.42
CA ASP A 108 -11.27 39.40 -21.03
C ASP A 108 -12.02 39.10 -22.34
N GLU A 109 -11.54 39.69 -23.43
CA GLU A 109 -11.87 39.27 -24.78
C GLU A 109 -11.44 37.80 -24.91
N GLU A 110 -12.37 36.87 -24.77
CA GLU A 110 -12.17 35.46 -25.09
C GLU A 110 -11.57 35.36 -26.49
N ASP A 111 -10.29 34.98 -26.58
CA ASP A 111 -9.62 34.78 -27.85
C ASP A 111 -10.32 33.62 -28.56
N PRO A 112 -11.00 33.86 -29.70
CA PRO A 112 -11.75 32.81 -30.41
C PRO A 112 -10.84 31.69 -30.95
N ASP A 113 -9.52 31.88 -30.91
CA ASP A 113 -8.53 30.88 -31.27
C ASP A 113 -8.01 30.06 -30.06
N GLU A 114 -8.41 30.36 -28.82
CA GLU A 114 -8.08 29.53 -27.66
C GLU A 114 -8.94 28.24 -27.66
N PRO A 115 -8.32 27.05 -27.71
CA PRO A 115 -9.07 25.80 -27.68
C PRO A 115 -9.78 25.68 -26.32
N LEU A 116 -11.08 25.33 -26.36
CA LEU A 116 -11.86 24.98 -25.17
C LEU A 116 -11.07 23.97 -24.35
N ARG A 117 -10.60 24.41 -23.17
CA ARG A 117 -9.81 23.57 -22.29
C ARG A 117 -10.77 22.64 -21.56
N THR A 118 -10.92 21.41 -22.05
CA THR A 118 -11.71 20.40 -21.33
C THR A 118 -10.98 20.03 -20.04
N VAL A 119 -11.68 20.19 -18.93
CA VAL A 119 -11.18 19.92 -17.59
C VAL A 119 -11.79 18.62 -17.06
N ILE A 120 -11.00 17.85 -16.31
CA ILE A 120 -11.47 16.69 -15.56
C ILE A 120 -11.11 16.85 -14.08
N TYR A 121 -11.90 16.24 -13.21
CA TYR A 121 -11.68 16.26 -11.77
C TYR A 121 -11.36 14.85 -11.28
N ASP A 122 -10.37 14.75 -10.40
CA ASP A 122 -10.03 13.51 -9.70
C ASP A 122 -11.04 13.22 -8.57
N PRO A 123 -10.95 12.05 -7.89
CA PRO A 123 -11.85 11.70 -6.79
C PRO A 123 -11.74 12.59 -5.55
N GLU A 124 -10.66 13.37 -5.44
CA GLU A 124 -10.42 14.33 -4.36
C GLU A 124 -10.94 15.73 -4.71
N GLY A 125 -11.39 15.92 -5.96
CA GLY A 125 -11.90 17.18 -6.49
C GLY A 125 -10.82 18.11 -7.05
N ASN A 126 -9.60 17.61 -7.27
CA ASN A 126 -8.53 18.39 -7.89
C ASN A 126 -8.77 18.52 -9.39
N GLU A 127 -8.49 19.72 -9.92
CA GLU A 127 -8.63 20.05 -11.34
C GLU A 127 -7.44 19.53 -12.15
N HIS A 128 -7.74 18.85 -13.26
CA HIS A 128 -6.75 18.31 -14.19
C HIS A 128 -7.07 18.70 -15.63
N SER A 129 -6.02 19.01 -16.37
CA SER A 129 -6.12 19.35 -17.79
C SER A 129 -6.23 18.06 -18.60
N ILE A 130 -7.26 17.93 -19.44
CA ILE A 130 -7.42 16.70 -20.24
C ILE A 130 -6.19 16.42 -21.10
N ASP A 131 -5.55 17.47 -21.64
CA ASP A 131 -4.45 17.39 -22.63
C ASP A 131 -3.06 17.13 -22.03
N THR A 132 -2.87 17.40 -20.75
CA THR A 132 -1.53 17.39 -20.12
C THR A 132 -1.41 16.35 -19.03
N ASP A 133 -2.50 16.09 -18.30
CA ASP A 133 -2.47 15.22 -17.15
C ASP A 133 -2.84 13.78 -17.54
N CYS A 134 -2.32 12.82 -16.79
CA CYS A 134 -2.59 11.40 -17.00
C CYS A 134 -3.46 10.86 -15.86
N VAL A 135 -4.29 9.87 -16.18
CA VAL A 135 -5.08 9.09 -15.22
C VAL A 135 -4.38 7.76 -14.95
N PHE A 136 -4.25 7.39 -13.68
CA PHE A 136 -3.77 6.06 -13.31
C PHE A 136 -4.90 5.04 -13.44
N VAL A 137 -4.77 4.11 -14.38
CA VAL A 137 -5.71 3.01 -14.59
C VAL A 137 -5.13 1.73 -13.98
N PRO A 138 -5.73 1.19 -12.90
CA PRO A 138 -5.20 0.00 -12.27
C PRO A 138 -5.37 -1.25 -13.14
N ASN A 139 -4.34 -2.11 -13.15
CA ASN A 139 -4.42 -3.41 -13.79
C ASN A 139 -5.42 -4.29 -13.04
N ARG A 140 -6.38 -4.87 -13.78
CA ARG A 140 -7.38 -5.79 -13.22
C ARG A 140 -6.79 -7.14 -12.82
N GLU A 141 -5.73 -7.56 -13.50
CA GLU A 141 -5.02 -8.79 -13.19
C GLU A 141 -3.75 -8.47 -12.40
N ASP A 142 -3.51 -9.19 -11.29
CA ASP A 142 -2.23 -9.16 -10.59
C ASP A 142 -1.16 -9.62 -11.58
N PRO A 143 -0.28 -8.72 -12.07
CA PRO A 143 0.71 -9.13 -13.05
C PRO A 143 1.63 -10.12 -12.36
N ILE A 144 1.49 -11.40 -12.68
CA ILE A 144 2.40 -12.43 -12.21
C ILE A 144 3.76 -12.08 -12.81
N PRO A 145 4.75 -11.64 -12.02
CA PRO A 145 6.04 -11.27 -12.57
C PRO A 145 6.63 -12.50 -13.27
N TYR A 146 7.25 -12.31 -14.43
CA TYR A 146 7.86 -13.42 -15.19
C TYR A 146 8.97 -14.15 -14.41
N TYR A 147 9.45 -13.56 -13.31
CA TYR A 147 10.35 -14.19 -12.36
C TYR A 147 9.59 -14.77 -11.16
N TRP A 148 9.76 -16.08 -10.93
CA TRP A 148 9.17 -16.82 -9.81
C TRP A 148 9.81 -16.51 -8.44
N ARG A 149 10.72 -15.52 -8.36
CA ARG A 149 11.38 -15.17 -7.10
C ARG A 149 10.35 -14.63 -6.11
N GLY A 150 10.24 -15.26 -4.95
CA GLY A 150 9.41 -14.77 -3.85
C GLY A 150 8.08 -15.50 -3.63
N ARG A 151 7.71 -16.47 -4.49
CA ARG A 151 6.44 -17.22 -4.40
C ARG A 151 6.62 -18.72 -4.07
N THR A 152 7.87 -19.22 -4.02
CA THR A 152 8.17 -20.62 -3.68
C THR A 152 8.17 -20.81 -2.16
N ARG A 153 7.39 -21.76 -1.63
CA ARG A 153 7.50 -22.10 -0.20
C ARG A 153 8.82 -22.81 0.08
N LEU A 154 9.50 -22.39 1.14
CA LEU A 154 10.73 -23.00 1.64
C LEU A 154 10.39 -24.04 2.71
N PRO A 155 11.10 -25.18 2.76
CA PRO A 155 10.97 -26.10 3.88
C PRO A 155 11.61 -25.47 5.12
N LEU A 156 10.79 -24.93 6.01
CA LEU A 156 11.25 -24.47 7.33
C LEU A 156 11.43 -25.67 8.27
N ALA A 157 12.28 -25.51 9.27
CA ALA A 157 12.42 -26.52 10.32
C ALA A 157 11.06 -26.73 11.02
N PRO A 158 10.67 -27.97 11.32
CA PRO A 158 9.42 -28.24 12.02
C PRO A 158 9.49 -27.66 13.43
N ILE A 159 8.54 -26.79 13.75
CA ILE A 159 8.37 -26.17 15.08
C ILE A 159 6.91 -26.38 15.47
N SER A 160 6.67 -26.93 16.66
CA SER A 160 5.32 -27.11 17.22
C SER A 160 4.94 -25.87 18.02
N ARG A 161 3.64 -25.56 18.07
CA ARG A 161 3.13 -24.43 18.87
C ARG A 161 3.48 -24.56 20.36
N THR A 162 3.57 -25.79 20.87
CA THR A 162 3.93 -26.11 22.25
C THR A 162 5.41 -25.86 22.56
N ASP A 163 6.28 -25.88 21.55
CA ASP A 163 7.72 -25.67 21.73
C ASP A 163 8.06 -24.21 22.05
N VAL A 164 7.11 -23.29 21.83
CA VAL A 164 7.26 -21.83 22.05
C VAL A 164 6.78 -21.39 23.43
N SER A 165 6.01 -22.22 24.15
CA SER A 165 5.40 -21.87 25.45
C SER A 165 6.16 -22.37 26.68
N ALA A 166 7.36 -22.93 26.49
CA ALA A 166 8.21 -23.37 27.59
C ALA A 166 9.17 -22.24 28.01
N THR A 167 8.63 -21.17 28.57
CA THR A 167 9.40 -20.21 29.38
C THR A 167 8.73 -20.09 30.74
N GLU A 168 9.57 -20.20 31.76
CA GLU A 168 9.29 -20.68 33.11
C GLU A 168 8.52 -19.67 33.99
N ASP A 169 7.46 -20.17 34.64
CA ASP A 169 7.04 -19.76 35.99
C ASP A 169 8.19 -20.10 36.97
N ASP A 170 9.19 -19.24 37.12
CA ASP A 170 10.07 -19.25 38.30
C ASP A 170 10.71 -17.87 38.52
N ALA A 171 10.02 -17.02 39.31
CA ALA A 171 10.59 -15.90 40.06
C ALA A 171 9.69 -15.55 41.27
#